data_AF-A0A5N9ECN4-F1
#
_entry.id   AF-A0A5N9ECN4-F1
#
_cell.length_a   1.000
_cell.length_b   1.000
_cell.length_c   1.000
_cell.angle_alpha   90.00
_cell.angle_beta   90.00
_cell.angle_gamma   90.00
#
_symmetry.space_group_name_H-M   'P 1'
#
loop_
_entity.id
_entity.type
_entity.pdbx_description
1 polymer ?
#
loop_
_entity_poly.entity_id
_entity_poly.type
_entity_poly.pdbx_seq_one_letter_code
_entity_poly.pdbx_strand_id
1 'polypeptide(L)'
;MSENAGAQPVAAERKKLGIALKRVAAQEDRVTEAYVSEAMNLDRYKEDMDKLTSHRQELDRPQREVDQCQRQKQDTQKALARLERFCHQVSKGLTSLTFDERQQLLRLVIERITVENGVARIDTVIPPDQDNLRNRYPEPLEGPA
;
A
#
# COMPACT_ATOMS: atom_id res chain seq x y z
N MET A 1 12.29 -8.92 9.23
CA MET A 1 12.45 -7.54 9.74
C MET A 1 13.41 -6.77 8.85
N SER A 2 12.92 -6.02 7.85
CA SER A 2 13.76 -5.14 7.00
C SER A 2 13.02 -3.99 6.30
N GLU A 3 11.79 -3.65 6.71
CA GLU A 3 11.01 -2.57 6.05
C GLU A 3 11.28 -1.15 6.57
N ASN A 4 12.17 -0.95 7.54
CA ASN A 4 12.34 0.35 8.20
C ASN A 4 13.34 1.29 7.49
N ALA A 5 14.24 0.76 6.65
CA ALA A 5 15.29 1.55 6.00
C ALA A 5 14.77 2.55 4.96
N GLY A 6 13.63 2.27 4.32
CA GLY A 6 13.00 3.18 3.34
C GLY A 6 12.06 4.24 3.96
N ALA A 7 11.68 4.10 5.25
CA ALA A 7 10.75 5.02 5.92
C ALA A 7 11.45 6.27 6.47
N GLN A 8 12.67 6.11 6.98
CA GLN A 8 13.50 7.20 7.49
C GLN A 8 13.95 8.23 6.43
N PRO A 9 14.36 7.86 5.20
CA PRO A 9 14.80 8.83 4.21
C PRO A 9 13.67 9.76 3.76
N VAL A 10 12.49 9.22 3.45
CA VAL A 10 11.33 10.02 3.00
C VAL A 10 10.83 10.98 4.10
N ALA A 11 10.82 10.54 5.35
CA ALA A 11 10.42 11.39 6.48
C ALA A 11 11.44 12.53 6.73
N ALA A 12 12.73 12.25 6.60
CA ALA A 12 13.78 13.25 6.72
C ALA A 12 13.73 14.27 5.58
N GLU A 13 13.51 13.81 4.35
CA GLU A 13 13.32 14.67 3.17
C GLU A 13 12.10 15.58 3.32
N ARG A 14 10.96 15.04 3.76
CA ARG A 14 9.75 15.82 4.06
C ARG A 14 10.02 16.94 5.06
N LYS A 15 10.75 16.62 6.14
CA LYS A 15 11.10 17.60 7.17
C LYS A 15 12.01 18.70 6.60
N LYS A 16 13.02 18.34 5.81
CA LYS A 16 13.92 19.29 5.16
C LYS A 16 13.15 20.21 4.21
N LEU A 17 12.24 19.65 3.41
CA LEU A 17 11.42 20.40 2.47
C LEU A 17 10.47 21.37 3.18
N GLY A 18 9.82 20.91 4.26
CA GLY A 18 8.98 21.78 5.08
C GLY A 18 9.75 22.93 5.74
N ILE A 19 11.01 22.71 6.13
CA ILE A 19 11.89 23.78 6.64
C ILE A 19 12.22 24.78 5.51
N ALA A 20 12.56 24.28 4.32
CA ALA A 20 12.88 25.12 3.16
C ALA A 20 11.70 26.03 2.79
N LEU A 21 10.49 25.48 2.68
CA LEU A 21 9.28 26.24 2.38
C LEU A 21 8.95 27.30 3.43
N LYS A 22 9.11 26.97 4.72
CA LYS A 22 8.95 27.95 5.80
C LYS A 22 9.96 29.10 5.71
N ARG A 23 11.19 28.80 5.31
CA ARG A 23 12.22 29.83 5.11
C ARG A 23 11.88 30.74 3.93
N VAL A 24 11.32 30.20 2.84
CA VAL A 24 10.85 30.99 1.70
C VAL A 24 9.71 31.90 2.13
N ALA A 25 8.68 31.38 2.79
CA ALA A 25 7.56 32.18 3.30
C ALA A 25 8.03 33.32 4.21
N ALA A 26 8.92 33.03 5.17
CA ALA A 26 9.47 34.06 6.05
C ALA A 26 10.31 35.11 5.30
N GLN A 27 10.89 34.77 4.15
CA GLN A 27 11.61 35.73 3.31
C GLN A 27 10.65 36.57 2.45
N GLU A 28 9.56 35.98 1.95
CA GLU A 28 8.47 36.71 1.27
C GLU A 28 7.85 37.75 2.22
N ASP A 29 7.59 37.37 3.49
CA ASP A 29 7.10 38.30 4.52
C ASP A 29 8.08 39.45 4.75
N ARG A 30 9.38 39.17 4.88
CA ARG A 30 10.41 40.21 5.08
C ARG A 30 10.53 41.17 3.90
N VAL A 31 10.48 40.65 2.67
CA VAL A 31 10.54 41.47 1.45
C VAL A 31 9.31 42.37 1.36
N THR A 32 8.14 41.83 1.72
CA THR A 32 6.89 42.59 1.80
C THR A 32 6.97 43.70 2.85
N GLU A 33 7.44 43.39 4.06
CA GLU A 33 7.61 44.37 5.14
C GLU A 33 8.58 45.50 4.73
N ALA A 34 9.70 45.17 4.08
CA ALA A 34 10.66 46.16 3.61
C ALA A 34 10.06 47.10 2.54
N TYR A 35 9.17 46.59 1.69
CA TYR A 35 8.46 47.41 0.71
C TYR A 35 7.41 48.32 1.38
N VAL A 36 6.59 47.76 2.28
CA VAL A 36 5.53 48.50 2.98
C VAL A 36 6.10 49.59 3.90
N SER A 37 7.27 49.34 4.50
CA SER A 37 7.99 50.34 5.31
C SER A 37 8.76 51.38 4.48
N GLU A 38 8.60 51.38 3.14
CA GLU A 38 9.29 52.26 2.20
C GLU A 38 10.83 52.15 2.21
N ALA A 39 11.37 51.14 2.91
CA ALA A 39 12.79 50.81 2.91
C ALA A 39 13.27 50.17 1.58
N MET A 40 12.33 49.79 0.71
CA MET A 40 12.56 49.18 -0.60
C MET A 40 11.60 49.77 -1.64
N ASN A 41 12.09 49.95 -2.87
CA ASN A 41 11.25 50.39 -3.99
C ASN A 41 10.49 49.22 -4.66
N LEU A 42 9.49 49.56 -5.48
CA LEU A 42 8.63 48.58 -6.14
C LEU A 42 9.38 47.65 -7.11
N ASP A 43 10.35 48.17 -7.85
CA ASP A 43 11.09 47.36 -8.84
C ASP A 43 11.91 46.27 -8.15
N ARG A 44 12.64 46.63 -7.08
CA ARG A 44 13.39 45.66 -6.28
C ARG A 44 12.49 44.66 -5.58
N TYR A 45 11.33 45.11 -5.06
CA TYR A 45 10.34 44.22 -4.46
C TYR A 45 9.87 43.15 -5.47
N LYS A 46 9.54 43.55 -6.70
CA LYS A 46 9.11 42.61 -7.75
C LYS A 46 10.20 41.61 -8.09
N GLU A 47 11.43 42.06 -8.29
CA GLU A 47 12.56 41.17 -8.59
C GLU A 47 12.81 40.15 -7.48
N ASP A 48 12.77 40.58 -6.21
CA ASP A 48 13.00 39.69 -5.07
C ASP A 48 11.82 38.72 -4.87
N MET A 49 10.58 39.18 -5.07
CA MET A 49 9.40 38.31 -5.04
C MET A 49 9.36 37.29 -6.18
N ASP A 50 9.80 37.66 -7.39
CA ASP A 50 9.88 36.74 -8.53
C ASP A 50 10.90 35.63 -8.28
N LYS A 51 12.04 35.96 -7.67
CA LYS A 51 13.06 34.98 -7.24
C LYS A 51 12.50 34.04 -6.19
N LEU A 52 11.79 34.55 -5.18
CA LEU A 52 11.21 33.73 -4.12
C LEU A 52 10.09 32.83 -4.64
N THR A 53 9.26 33.35 -5.54
CA THR A 53 8.21 32.58 -6.22
C THR A 53 8.82 31.45 -7.04
N SER A 54 9.88 31.73 -7.80
CA SER A 54 10.61 30.71 -8.57
C SER A 54 11.20 29.65 -7.65
N HIS A 55 11.82 30.07 -6.54
CA HIS A 55 12.39 29.14 -5.57
C HIS A 55 11.32 28.27 -4.89
N ARG A 56 10.13 28.83 -4.61
CA ARG A 56 8.98 28.06 -4.11
C ARG A 56 8.50 27.02 -5.13
N GLN A 57 8.43 27.39 -6.41
CA GLN A 57 8.05 26.48 -7.49
C GLN A 57 9.05 25.34 -7.69
N GLU A 58 10.35 25.59 -7.50
CA GLU A 58 11.37 24.52 -7.53
C GLU A 58 11.15 23.47 -6.43
N LEU A 59 10.60 23.88 -5.28
CA LEU A 59 10.30 22.99 -4.15
C LEU A 59 8.98 22.20 -4.31
N ASP A 60 8.09 22.62 -5.20
CA ASP A 60 6.79 21.96 -5.43
C ASP A 60 6.94 20.52 -5.94
N ARG A 61 7.86 20.30 -6.88
CA ARG A 61 8.05 18.97 -7.49
C ARG A 61 8.52 17.94 -6.45
N PRO A 62 9.61 18.18 -5.70
CA PRO A 62 10.01 17.29 -4.60
C PRO A 62 8.89 17.06 -3.58
N GLN A 63 8.04 18.07 -3.32
CA GLN A 63 6.93 17.92 -2.37
C GLN A 63 5.90 16.91 -2.84
N ARG A 64 5.51 17.02 -4.12
CA ARG A 64 4.54 16.11 -4.73
C ARG A 64 5.07 14.68 -4.75
N GLU A 65 6.34 14.50 -5.06
CA GLU A 65 7.00 13.18 -5.09
C GLU A 65 7.00 12.52 -3.70
N VAL A 66 7.40 13.26 -2.66
CA VAL A 66 7.37 12.78 -1.26
C VAL A 66 5.95 12.44 -0.81
N ASP A 67 4.97 13.29 -1.09
CA ASP A 67 3.58 13.06 -0.73
C ASP A 67 2.97 11.86 -1.48
N GLN A 68 3.30 11.67 -2.76
CA GLN A 68 2.86 10.52 -3.55
C GLN A 68 3.43 9.22 -2.98
N CYS A 69 4.73 9.19 -2.67
CA CYS A 69 5.37 8.02 -2.06
C CYS A 69 4.69 7.65 -0.72
N GLN A 70 4.35 8.65 0.10
CA GLN A 70 3.69 8.42 1.38
C GLN A 70 2.28 7.85 1.20
N ARG A 71 1.49 8.40 0.27
CA ARG A 71 0.15 7.89 -0.05
C ARG A 71 0.21 6.44 -0.53
N GLN A 72 1.08 6.15 -1.49
CA GLN A 72 1.25 4.80 -2.02
C GLN A 72 1.57 3.80 -0.91
N LYS A 73 2.48 4.14 0.00
CA LYS A 73 2.83 3.30 1.14
C LYS A 73 1.63 3.07 2.08
N GLN A 74 0.88 4.13 2.41
CA GLN A 74 -0.30 4.02 3.26
C GLN A 74 -1.38 3.14 2.62
N ASP A 75 -1.57 3.25 1.31
CA ASP A 75 -2.58 2.47 0.60
C ASP A 75 -2.18 1.00 0.53
N THR A 76 -0.90 0.69 0.28
CA THR A 76 -0.37 -0.67 0.37
C THR A 76 -0.54 -1.25 1.78
N GLN A 77 -0.22 -0.49 2.84
CA GLN A 77 -0.40 -0.95 4.22
C GLN A 77 -1.87 -1.20 4.56
N LYS A 78 -2.78 -0.34 4.11
CA LYS A 78 -4.23 -0.55 4.27
C LYS A 78 -4.71 -1.80 3.53
N ALA A 79 -4.20 -2.05 2.32
CA ALA A 79 -4.53 -3.25 1.55
C ALA A 79 -4.06 -4.51 2.26
N LEU A 80 -2.82 -4.52 2.77
CA LEU A 80 -2.29 -5.64 3.54
C LEU A 80 -3.11 -5.90 4.82
N ALA A 81 -3.42 -4.86 5.59
CA ALA A 81 -4.24 -5.01 6.81
C ALA A 81 -5.69 -5.46 6.51
N ARG A 82 -6.22 -5.17 5.31
CA ARG A 82 -7.51 -5.73 4.86
C ARG A 82 -7.38 -7.21 4.52
N LEU A 83 -6.32 -7.58 3.80
CA LEU A 83 -6.04 -8.97 3.45
C LEU A 83 -5.83 -9.83 4.70
N GLU A 84 -5.04 -9.36 5.67
CA GLU A 84 -4.80 -10.07 6.93
C GLU A 84 -6.10 -10.31 7.70
N ARG A 85 -6.96 -9.30 7.81
CA ARG A 85 -8.29 -9.45 8.45
C ARG A 85 -9.17 -10.43 7.69
N PHE A 86 -9.15 -10.40 6.36
CA PHE A 86 -9.88 -11.36 5.54
C PHE A 86 -9.37 -12.79 5.78
N CYS A 87 -8.07 -13.03 5.71
CA CYS A 87 -7.46 -14.33 5.98
C CYS A 87 -7.79 -14.83 7.39
N HIS A 88 -7.74 -13.95 8.40
CA HIS A 88 -8.14 -14.29 9.77
C HIS A 88 -9.61 -14.71 9.85
N GLN A 89 -10.51 -13.95 9.22
CA GLN A 89 -11.93 -14.26 9.22
C GLN A 89 -12.24 -15.58 8.49
N VAL A 90 -11.58 -15.82 7.34
CA VAL A 90 -11.67 -17.10 6.62
C VAL A 90 -11.17 -18.24 7.50
N SER A 91 -9.99 -18.11 8.10
CA SER A 91 -9.44 -19.14 8.99
C SER A 91 -10.34 -19.45 10.18
N LYS A 92 -10.92 -18.42 10.81
CA LYS A 92 -11.91 -18.58 11.88
C LYS A 92 -13.15 -19.34 11.40
N GLY A 93 -13.69 -18.95 10.24
CA GLY A 93 -14.83 -19.63 9.61
C GLY A 93 -14.54 -21.11 9.34
N LEU A 94 -13.39 -21.39 8.73
CA LEU A 94 -12.92 -22.76 8.46
C LEU A 94 -12.77 -23.60 9.74
N THR A 95 -12.30 -22.99 10.83
CA THR A 95 -12.15 -23.67 12.12
C THR A 95 -13.50 -23.91 12.80
N SER A 96 -14.51 -23.07 12.57
CA SER A 96 -15.85 -23.26 13.12
C SER A 96 -16.69 -24.32 12.40
N LEU A 97 -16.26 -24.79 11.22
CA LEU A 97 -16.97 -25.83 10.48
C LEU A 97 -16.99 -27.16 11.26
N THR A 98 -18.15 -27.84 11.22
CA THR A 98 -18.31 -29.23 11.67
C THR A 98 -17.48 -30.18 10.81
N PHE A 99 -17.34 -31.44 11.24
CA PHE A 99 -16.60 -32.45 10.48
C PHE A 99 -17.16 -32.65 9.06
N ASP A 100 -18.48 -32.78 8.94
CA ASP A 100 -19.15 -32.98 7.65
C ASP A 100 -18.96 -31.78 6.72
N GLU A 101 -19.07 -30.56 7.25
CA GLU A 101 -18.84 -29.32 6.48
C GLU A 101 -17.38 -29.18 6.03
N ARG A 102 -16.41 -29.58 6.87
CA ARG A 102 -14.98 -29.61 6.47
C ARG A 102 -14.75 -30.63 5.37
N GLN A 103 -15.32 -31.82 5.48
CA GLN A 103 -15.19 -32.85 4.45
C GLN A 103 -15.81 -32.39 3.12
N GLN A 104 -16.98 -31.75 3.19
CA GLN A 104 -17.66 -31.19 2.04
C GLN A 104 -16.84 -30.08 1.38
N LEU A 105 -16.23 -29.20 2.17
CA LEU A 105 -15.31 -28.18 1.66
C LEU A 105 -14.09 -28.80 0.98
N LEU A 106 -13.44 -29.81 1.59
CA LEU A 106 -12.27 -30.46 1.00
C LEU A 106 -12.60 -31.10 -0.36
N ARG A 107 -13.79 -31.68 -0.53
CA ARG A 107 -14.26 -32.21 -1.83
C ARG A 107 -14.40 -31.14 -2.92
N LEU A 108 -14.60 -29.88 -2.54
CA LEU A 108 -14.70 -28.77 -3.49
C LEU A 108 -13.33 -28.22 -3.91
N VAL A 109 -12.37 -28.22 -2.98
CA VAL A 109 -11.06 -27.56 -3.19
C VAL A 109 -9.93 -28.54 -3.51
N ILE A 110 -10.14 -29.85 -3.40
CA ILE A 110 -9.16 -30.87 -3.76
C ILE A 110 -9.52 -31.46 -5.12
N GLU A 111 -8.60 -31.34 -6.08
CA GLU A 111 -8.70 -31.95 -7.41
C GLU A 111 -8.30 -33.44 -7.35
N ARG A 112 -7.19 -33.73 -6.66
CA ARG A 112 -6.61 -35.07 -6.59
C ARG A 112 -5.75 -35.24 -5.34
N ILE A 113 -5.72 -36.46 -4.82
CA ILE A 113 -4.73 -36.89 -3.83
C ILE A 113 -3.98 -38.08 -4.42
N THR A 114 -2.65 -38.00 -4.47
CA THR A 114 -1.76 -39.08 -4.91
C THR A 114 -0.86 -39.48 -3.75
N VAL A 115 -0.75 -40.78 -3.47
CA VAL A 115 0.11 -41.30 -2.41
C VAL A 115 1.20 -42.17 -3.02
N GLU A 116 2.44 -41.76 -2.90
CA GLU A 116 3.61 -42.48 -3.40
C GLU A 116 4.68 -42.54 -2.31
N ASN A 117 5.21 -43.75 -2.03
CA ASN A 117 6.29 -43.96 -1.05
C ASN A 117 6.01 -43.36 0.35
N GLY A 118 4.75 -43.40 0.80
CA GLY A 118 4.35 -42.82 2.08
C GLY A 118 4.22 -41.29 2.09
N VAL A 119 4.38 -40.62 0.94
CA VAL A 119 4.19 -39.18 0.78
C VAL A 119 2.87 -38.93 0.06
N ALA A 120 2.01 -38.11 0.66
CA ALA A 120 0.78 -37.64 0.02
C ALA A 120 1.03 -36.30 -0.69
N ARG A 121 0.73 -36.25 -2.00
CA ARG A 121 0.60 -35.02 -2.78
C ARG A 121 -0.88 -34.68 -2.90
N ILE A 122 -1.23 -33.44 -2.56
CA ILE A 122 -2.60 -32.92 -2.65
C ILE A 122 -2.60 -31.80 -3.70
N ASP A 123 -3.34 -32.01 -4.78
CA ASP A 123 -3.55 -31.02 -5.83
C ASP A 123 -4.85 -30.26 -5.51
N THR A 124 -4.75 -28.95 -5.31
CA THR A 124 -5.87 -28.09 -4.91
C THR A 124 -6.31 -27.16 -6.03
N VAL A 125 -7.61 -26.83 -6.07
CA VAL A 125 -8.21 -25.86 -6.99
C VAL A 125 -8.93 -24.76 -6.20
N ILE A 126 -8.83 -23.51 -6.68
CA ILE A 126 -9.69 -22.40 -6.26
C ILE A 126 -10.74 -22.24 -7.37
N PRO A 127 -12.02 -22.61 -7.14
CA PRO A 127 -13.04 -22.51 -8.17
C PRO A 127 -13.22 -21.06 -8.62
N PRO A 128 -13.25 -20.77 -9.94
CA PRO A 128 -13.30 -19.41 -10.45
C PRO A 128 -14.65 -18.70 -10.27
N ASP A 129 -15.76 -19.42 -10.03
CA ASP A 129 -17.10 -18.85 -9.82
C ASP A 129 -17.98 -19.66 -8.85
N GLN A 130 -18.87 -18.98 -8.12
CA GLN A 130 -19.74 -19.57 -7.09
C GLN A 130 -20.84 -20.49 -7.66
N ASP A 131 -21.21 -20.34 -8.93
CA ASP A 131 -22.31 -21.07 -9.55
C ASP A 131 -22.01 -22.55 -9.85
N ASN A 132 -20.74 -22.97 -9.75
CA ASN A 132 -20.29 -24.33 -10.01
C ASN A 132 -19.84 -25.12 -8.76
N LEU A 133 -20.16 -24.65 -7.55
CA LEU A 133 -19.91 -25.39 -6.29
C LEU A 133 -20.88 -26.59 -6.10
N ARG A 134 -21.24 -27.29 -7.19
CA ARG A 134 -21.86 -28.61 -7.06
C ARG A 134 -20.77 -29.57 -6.62
N ASN A 135 -21.13 -30.49 -5.71
CA ASN A 135 -20.30 -31.63 -5.37
C ASN A 135 -19.76 -32.24 -6.67
N ARG A 136 -18.46 -32.07 -6.89
CA ARG A 136 -17.73 -32.87 -7.86
C ARG A 136 -17.79 -34.27 -7.28
N TYR A 137 -18.74 -35.07 -7.74
CA TYR A 137 -18.81 -36.46 -7.33
C TYR A 137 -17.47 -37.08 -7.72
N PRO A 138 -16.74 -37.70 -6.78
CA PRO A 138 -15.51 -38.37 -7.14
C PRO A 138 -15.85 -39.46 -8.15
N GLU A 139 -15.26 -39.40 -9.34
CA GLU A 139 -15.19 -40.55 -10.23
C GLU A 139 -14.53 -41.69 -9.42
N PRO A 140 -15.10 -42.90 -9.37
CA PRO A 140 -14.47 -44.03 -8.71
C PRO A 140 -13.08 -44.23 -9.30
N LEU A 141 -12.05 -44.00 -8.49
CA LEU A 141 -10.69 -44.37 -8.86
C LEU A 141 -10.61 -45.90 -8.72
N GLU A 142 -10.90 -46.62 -9.80
CA GLU A 142 -10.54 -48.03 -9.92
C GLU A 142 -9.02 -48.15 -9.80
N GLY A 143 -8.56 -48.68 -8.67
CA GLY A 143 -7.16 -49.06 -8.49
C GLY A 143 -6.84 -50.30 -9.33
N PRO A 144 -5.58 -50.47 -9.80
CA PRO A 144 -5.19 -51.69 -10.48
C PRO A 144 -5.29 -52.88 -9.52
N ALA A 145 -5.86 -53.98 -10.02
CA ALA A 145 -6.00 -55.27 -9.32
C ALA A 145 -4.66 -55.95 -9.02
#